data_AF-A0A2G9XZ40-F1
#
_entry.id   AF-A0A2G9XZ40-F1
#
_cell.length_a   1.000
_cell.length_b   1.000
_cell.length_c   1.000
_cell.angle_alpha   90.00
_cell.angle_beta   90.00
_cell.angle_gamma   90.00
#
_symmetry.space_group_name_H-M   'P 1'
#
loop_
_entity.id
_entity.type
_entity.pdbx_description
1 polymer ?
#
loop_
_entity_poly.entity_id
_entity_poly.type
_entity_poly.pdbx_seq_one_letter_code
_entity_poly.pdbx_strand_id
1 'polypeptide(L)'
;MGKRGLKTLVVILSVFAGTYGSLVGIYRLENWAVFLFGLVLLGLTLWLVLRSIRGLNKQGANYCGIFAGIFLWGFLGEVMEHLEILEIAYWNFLPLLVTLTFFTILVGIKRYLPHGLMLTLATFNSIWFLHFIMINQYNFLGRYHFSTYPSCILFLLLSLFFGFRMVKAKGISENMAYSLGLLLSAWTVLEYMWGWRLIPGPWML
;
A
#
# COMPACT_ATOMS: atom_id res chain seq x y z
N MET A 1 -0.95 22.66 11.23
CA MET A 1 -1.34 21.78 10.08
C MET A 1 -1.36 20.29 10.45
N GLY A 2 -0.74 19.84 11.54
CA GLY A 2 -0.79 18.44 12.01
C GLY A 2 -2.19 17.83 12.10
N LYS A 3 -3.22 18.59 12.52
CA LYS A 3 -4.63 18.13 12.53
C LYS A 3 -5.13 17.66 11.14
N ARG A 4 -4.68 18.28 10.04
CA ARG A 4 -5.07 17.88 8.68
C ARG A 4 -4.35 16.60 8.23
N GLY A 5 -3.07 16.47 8.58
CA GLY A 5 -2.31 15.22 8.36
C GLY A 5 -2.92 14.06 9.09
N LEU A 6 -3.23 14.23 10.38
CA LEU A 6 -3.90 13.21 11.17
C LEU A 6 -5.27 12.83 10.59
N LYS A 7 -6.07 13.82 10.17
CA LYS A 7 -7.35 13.54 9.49
C LYS A 7 -7.15 12.72 8.21
N THR A 8 -6.13 13.06 7.43
CA THR A 8 -5.81 12.31 6.20
C THR A 8 -5.37 10.89 6.52
N LEU A 9 -4.45 10.74 7.48
CA LEU A 9 -3.98 9.43 7.96
C LEU A 9 -5.15 8.55 8.40
N VAL A 10 -6.05 9.07 9.22
CA VAL A 10 -7.23 8.34 9.70
C VAL A 10 -8.10 7.89 8.53
N VAL A 11 -8.35 8.78 7.56
CA VAL A 11 -9.15 8.43 6.37
C VAL A 11 -8.48 7.34 5.53
N ILE A 12 -7.18 7.45 5.26
CA ILE A 12 -6.44 6.42 4.50
C ILE A 12 -6.42 5.10 5.28
N LEU A 13 -6.15 5.16 6.58
CA LEU A 13 -6.16 3.99 7.48
C LEU A 13 -7.52 3.28 7.46
N SER A 14 -8.63 4.02 7.54
CA SER A 14 -9.97 3.43 7.49
C SER A 14 -10.24 2.71 6.17
N VAL A 15 -9.83 3.29 5.04
CA VAL A 15 -9.98 2.64 3.72
C VAL A 15 -9.07 1.42 3.61
N PHE A 16 -7.81 1.54 4.05
CA PHE A 16 -6.85 0.44 4.03
C PHE A 16 -7.32 -0.73 4.90
N ALA A 17 -7.66 -0.47 6.16
CA ALA A 17 -8.16 -1.47 7.10
C ALA A 17 -9.50 -2.07 6.67
N GLY A 18 -10.41 -1.26 6.10
CA GLY A 18 -11.67 -1.75 5.54
C GLY A 18 -11.45 -2.70 4.36
N THR A 19 -10.57 -2.32 3.42
CA THR A 19 -10.21 -3.15 2.27
C THR A 19 -9.58 -4.47 2.74
N TYR A 20 -8.57 -4.37 3.59
CA TYR A 20 -7.84 -5.53 4.09
C TYR A 20 -8.71 -6.45 4.94
N GLY A 21 -9.52 -5.90 5.86
CA GLY A 21 -10.47 -6.67 6.65
C GLY A 21 -11.55 -7.36 5.80
N SER A 22 -12.01 -6.71 4.72
CA SER A 22 -12.94 -7.32 3.77
C SER A 22 -12.31 -8.48 2.98
N LEU A 23 -11.02 -8.39 2.63
CA LEU A 23 -10.27 -9.48 2.00
C LEU A 23 -10.17 -10.69 2.93
N VAL A 24 -9.78 -10.48 4.19
CA VAL A 24 -9.73 -11.55 5.20
C VAL A 24 -11.10 -12.23 5.40
N GLY A 25 -12.18 -11.46 5.30
CA GLY A 25 -13.55 -12.01 5.37
C GLY A 25 -13.94 -12.80 4.13
N ILE A 26 -13.68 -12.26 2.93
CA ILE A 26 -14.12 -12.86 1.67
C ILE A 26 -13.38 -14.17 1.36
N TYR A 27 -12.12 -14.32 1.81
CA TYR A 27 -11.33 -15.55 1.60
C TYR A 27 -11.87 -16.77 2.37
N ARG A 28 -12.85 -16.58 3.25
CA ARG A 28 -13.57 -17.69 3.90
C ARG A 28 -14.74 -18.22 3.07
N LEU A 29 -15.03 -17.55 1.95
CA LEU A 29 -16.08 -17.94 1.02
C LEU A 29 -15.48 -18.71 -0.16
N GLU A 30 -16.35 -19.15 -1.07
CA GLU A 30 -15.94 -19.85 -2.28
C GLU A 30 -15.20 -18.92 -3.27
N ASN A 31 -14.32 -19.50 -4.09
CA ASN A 31 -13.47 -18.77 -5.03
C ASN A 31 -14.23 -17.84 -5.99
N TRP A 32 -15.46 -18.17 -6.39
CA TRP A 32 -16.25 -17.30 -7.25
C TRP A 32 -16.64 -15.99 -6.55
N ALA A 33 -16.88 -16.02 -5.23
CA ALA A 33 -17.18 -14.83 -4.44
C ALA A 33 -15.93 -13.94 -4.31
N VAL A 34 -14.77 -14.56 -4.09
CA VAL A 34 -13.47 -13.87 -4.07
C VAL A 34 -13.19 -13.21 -5.43
N PHE A 35 -13.44 -13.92 -6.54
CA PHE A 35 -13.25 -13.38 -7.88
C PHE A 35 -14.18 -12.17 -8.15
N LEU A 36 -15.46 -12.27 -7.82
CA LEU A 36 -16.40 -11.15 -7.97
C LEU A 36 -15.98 -9.94 -7.11
N PHE A 37 -15.50 -10.18 -5.89
CA PHE A 37 -14.97 -9.12 -5.04
C PHE A 37 -13.73 -8.46 -5.67
N GLY A 38 -12.84 -9.24 -6.27
CA GLY A 38 -11.72 -8.72 -7.07
C GLY A 38 -12.17 -7.81 -8.21
N LEU A 39 -13.20 -8.20 -8.95
CA LEU A 39 -13.76 -7.36 -10.01
C LEU A 39 -14.33 -6.04 -9.48
N VAL A 40 -14.93 -6.04 -8.28
CA VAL A 40 -15.36 -4.81 -7.60
C VAL A 40 -14.17 -3.91 -7.28
N LEU A 41 -13.09 -4.45 -6.71
CA LEU A 41 -11.87 -3.69 -6.42
C LEU A 41 -11.23 -3.11 -7.69
N LEU A 42 -11.19 -3.88 -8.77
CA LEU A 42 -10.69 -3.41 -10.06
C LEU A 42 -11.58 -2.30 -10.64
N GLY A 43 -12.90 -2.47 -10.60
CA GLY A 43 -13.86 -1.45 -11.03
C GLY A 43 -13.73 -0.15 -10.23
N LEU A 44 -13.58 -0.24 -8.90
CA LEU A 44 -13.33 0.91 -8.04
C LEU A 44 -12.00 1.61 -8.36
N THR A 45 -10.94 0.83 -8.61
CA THR A 45 -9.65 1.35 -9.06
C THR A 45 -9.80 2.20 -10.31
N LEU A 46 -10.40 1.64 -11.36
CA LEU A 46 -10.56 2.33 -12.64
C LEU A 46 -11.40 3.59 -12.50
N TRP A 47 -12.52 3.51 -11.77
CA TRP A 47 -13.39 4.66 -11.53
C TRP A 47 -12.66 5.79 -10.78
N LEU A 48 -11.89 5.45 -9.75
CA LEU A 48 -11.13 6.43 -8.96
C LEU A 48 -9.96 7.02 -9.74
N VAL A 49 -9.25 6.24 -10.56
CA VAL A 49 -8.23 6.76 -11.48
C VAL A 49 -8.83 7.82 -12.40
N LEU A 50 -9.95 7.51 -13.05
CA LEU A 50 -10.63 8.45 -13.94
C LEU A 50 -11.08 9.72 -13.19
N ARG A 51 -11.64 9.58 -11.99
CA ARG A 51 -12.00 10.69 -11.11
C ARG A 51 -10.79 11.55 -10.73
N SER A 52 -9.65 10.93 -10.45
CA SER A 52 -8.42 11.60 -10.01
C SER A 52 -7.84 12.56 -11.07
N ILE A 53 -8.19 12.34 -12.34
CA ILE A 53 -7.72 13.12 -13.49
C ILE A 53 -8.75 14.20 -13.89
N ARG A 54 -10.04 14.04 -13.53
CA ARG A 54 -11.14 14.93 -13.96
C ARG A 54 -11.40 16.12 -13.03
N GLY A 55 -10.52 17.13 -13.07
CA GLY A 55 -10.83 18.50 -12.60
C GLY A 55 -11.22 18.66 -11.11
N LEU A 56 -10.96 17.65 -10.28
CA LEU A 56 -11.16 17.74 -8.83
C LEU A 56 -10.19 18.74 -8.21
N ASN A 57 -10.54 19.27 -7.04
CA ASN A 57 -9.56 19.99 -6.22
C ASN A 57 -8.39 19.05 -5.86
N LYS A 58 -7.23 19.65 -5.54
CA LYS A 58 -5.98 18.90 -5.31
C LYS A 58 -6.14 17.78 -4.27
N GLN A 59 -6.90 18.04 -3.22
CA GLN A 59 -7.13 17.07 -2.14
C GLN A 59 -7.97 15.87 -2.61
N GLY A 60 -9.06 16.11 -3.33
CA GLY A 60 -9.92 15.08 -3.89
C GLY A 60 -9.20 14.20 -4.91
N ALA A 61 -8.41 14.81 -5.79
CA ALA A 61 -7.58 14.08 -6.74
C ALA A 61 -6.57 13.17 -6.02
N ASN A 62 -5.92 13.65 -4.96
CA ASN A 62 -4.97 12.86 -4.18
C ASN A 62 -5.65 11.68 -3.46
N TYR A 63 -6.82 11.89 -2.85
CA TYR A 63 -7.55 10.79 -2.19
C TYR A 63 -7.96 9.72 -3.19
N CYS A 64 -8.52 10.13 -4.35
CA CYS A 64 -8.86 9.18 -5.41
C CYS A 64 -7.63 8.40 -5.86
N GLY A 65 -6.48 9.09 -6.00
CA GLY A 65 -5.21 8.47 -6.34
C GLY A 65 -4.78 7.39 -5.34
N ILE A 66 -4.72 7.74 -4.06
CA ILE A 66 -4.31 6.84 -2.98
C ILE A 66 -5.24 5.64 -2.88
N PHE A 67 -6.57 5.87 -2.86
CA PHE A 67 -7.54 4.78 -2.75
C PHE A 67 -7.52 3.86 -3.96
N ALA A 68 -7.35 4.40 -5.17
CA ALA A 68 -7.16 3.58 -6.36
C ALA A 68 -5.92 2.69 -6.22
N GLY A 69 -4.82 3.18 -5.66
CA GLY A 69 -3.63 2.36 -5.44
C GLY A 69 -3.82 1.25 -4.41
N ILE A 70 -4.58 1.52 -3.33
CA ILE A 70 -4.95 0.52 -2.32
C ILE A 70 -5.82 -0.57 -2.94
N PHE A 71 -6.87 -0.21 -3.70
CA PHE A 71 -7.74 -1.18 -4.34
C PHE A 71 -7.05 -1.95 -5.46
N LEU A 72 -6.13 -1.31 -6.19
CA LEU A 72 -5.32 -1.97 -7.20
C LEU A 72 -4.42 -3.03 -6.57
N TRP A 73 -3.81 -2.71 -5.42
CA TRP A 73 -3.06 -3.69 -4.64
C TRP A 73 -3.97 -4.80 -4.11
N GLY A 74 -5.13 -4.47 -3.52
CA GLY A 74 -6.08 -5.48 -3.05
C GLY A 74 -6.58 -6.41 -4.16
N PHE A 75 -6.63 -5.95 -5.41
CA PHE A 75 -6.93 -6.81 -6.55
C PHE A 75 -5.71 -7.66 -6.95
N LEU A 76 -4.58 -7.01 -7.31
CA LEU A 76 -3.43 -7.69 -7.92
C LEU A 76 -2.55 -8.47 -6.94
N GLY A 77 -2.36 -7.95 -5.73
CA GLY A 77 -1.44 -8.50 -4.73
C GLY A 77 -2.11 -9.32 -3.64
N GLU A 78 -3.43 -9.44 -3.69
CA GLU A 78 -4.21 -10.12 -2.66
C GLU A 78 -5.18 -11.10 -3.35
N VAL A 79 -6.20 -10.59 -4.07
CA VAL A 79 -7.18 -11.48 -4.72
C VAL A 79 -6.56 -12.38 -5.78
N MET A 80 -5.75 -11.84 -6.69
CA MET A 80 -5.12 -12.68 -7.73
C MET A 80 -4.10 -13.68 -7.16
N GLU A 81 -3.47 -13.34 -6.03
CA GLU A 81 -2.54 -14.24 -5.33
C GLU A 81 -3.30 -15.37 -4.63
N HIS A 82 -4.39 -15.04 -3.93
CA HIS A 82 -5.26 -16.03 -3.29
C HIS A 82 -5.89 -17.03 -4.28
N LEU A 83 -6.21 -16.56 -5.49
CA LEU A 83 -6.73 -17.41 -6.57
C LEU A 83 -5.64 -18.17 -7.34
N GLU A 84 -4.37 -18.07 -6.93
CA GLU A 84 -3.20 -18.69 -7.58
C GLU A 84 -3.01 -18.26 -9.06
N ILE A 85 -3.55 -17.09 -9.44
CA ILE A 85 -3.46 -16.55 -10.81
C ILE A 85 -2.17 -15.73 -10.97
N LEU A 86 -1.83 -14.92 -9.97
CA LEU A 86 -0.69 -14.02 -10.01
C LEU A 86 -0.13 -13.78 -8.60
N GLU A 87 1.08 -14.25 -8.35
CA GLU A 87 1.81 -14.04 -7.08
C GLU A 87 2.88 -12.96 -7.25
N ILE A 88 2.48 -11.68 -7.17
CA ILE A 88 3.41 -10.57 -7.43
C ILE A 88 4.50 -10.43 -6.36
N ALA A 89 4.34 -11.07 -5.19
CA ALA A 89 5.36 -11.13 -4.15
C ALA A 89 6.51 -12.10 -4.49
N TYR A 90 6.36 -12.96 -5.50
CA TYR A 90 7.35 -13.96 -5.88
C TYR A 90 8.62 -13.33 -6.49
N TRP A 91 9.79 -13.88 -6.18
CA TRP A 91 11.10 -13.29 -6.54
C TRP A 91 11.27 -13.00 -8.04
N ASN A 92 10.65 -13.81 -8.90
CA ASN A 92 10.70 -13.62 -10.36
C ASN A 92 10.14 -12.27 -10.83
N PHE A 93 9.30 -11.62 -10.01
CA PHE A 93 8.77 -10.30 -10.31
C PHE A 93 9.68 -9.14 -9.87
N LEU A 94 10.83 -9.40 -9.25
CA LEU A 94 11.80 -8.36 -8.88
C LEU A 94 12.16 -7.43 -10.05
N PRO A 95 12.46 -7.91 -11.27
CA PRO A 95 12.77 -7.03 -12.39
C PRO A 95 11.62 -6.08 -12.71
N LEU A 96 10.38 -6.57 -12.68
CA LEU A 96 9.19 -5.76 -12.94
C LEU A 96 8.99 -4.71 -11.84
N LEU A 97 9.14 -5.08 -10.58
CA LEU A 97 9.06 -4.17 -9.44
C LEU A 97 10.11 -3.07 -9.52
N VAL A 98 11.36 -3.43 -9.86
CA VAL A 98 12.46 -2.47 -10.05
C VAL A 98 12.14 -1.52 -11.20
N THR A 99 11.72 -2.02 -12.36
CA THR A 99 11.33 -1.20 -13.51
C THR A 99 10.18 -0.26 -13.17
N LEU A 100 9.13 -0.76 -12.51
CA LEU A 100 7.98 0.06 -12.13
C LEU A 100 8.36 1.12 -11.10
N THR A 101 9.25 0.80 -10.16
CA THR A 101 9.77 1.75 -9.17
C THR A 101 10.56 2.87 -9.84
N PHE A 102 11.50 2.53 -10.71
CA PHE A 102 12.25 3.54 -11.48
C PHE A 102 11.33 4.39 -12.36
N PHE A 103 10.39 3.76 -13.07
CA PHE A 103 9.40 4.47 -13.88
C PHE A 103 8.59 5.47 -13.05
N THR A 104 8.06 5.02 -11.91
CA THR A 104 7.27 5.85 -10.99
C THR A 104 8.09 7.04 -10.50
N ILE A 105 9.34 6.83 -10.08
CA ILE A 105 10.23 7.91 -9.63
C ILE A 105 10.50 8.91 -10.75
N LEU A 106 10.91 8.45 -11.94
CA LEU A 106 11.26 9.31 -13.08
C LEU A 106 10.08 10.18 -13.52
N VAL A 107 8.92 9.56 -13.68
CA VAL A 107 7.68 10.23 -14.06
C VAL A 107 7.22 11.21 -12.97
N GLY A 108 7.41 10.86 -11.70
CA GLY A 108 7.14 11.73 -10.56
C GLY A 108 8.02 12.99 -10.53
N ILE A 109 9.32 12.83 -10.74
CA ILE A 109 10.30 13.95 -10.77
C ILE A 109 9.98 14.90 -11.92
N LYS A 110 9.74 14.35 -13.12
CA LYS A 110 9.43 15.14 -14.32
C LYS A 110 8.00 15.66 -14.35
N ARG A 111 7.14 15.18 -13.44
CA ARG A 111 5.71 15.53 -13.34
C ARG A 111 4.95 15.27 -14.65
N TYR A 112 5.28 14.19 -15.34
CA TYR A 112 4.63 13.84 -16.61
C TYR A 112 3.20 13.33 -16.45
N LEU A 113 2.81 12.91 -15.23
CA LEU A 113 1.46 12.46 -14.93
C LEU A 113 0.72 13.42 -13.99
N PRO A 114 -0.63 13.47 -14.09
CA PRO A 114 -1.45 14.13 -13.09
C PRO A 114 -1.15 13.61 -11.68
N HIS A 115 -1.18 14.50 -10.68
CA HIS A 115 -0.82 14.15 -9.30
C HIS A 115 -1.65 12.98 -8.73
N GLY A 116 -2.93 12.89 -9.07
CA GLY A 116 -3.79 11.78 -8.64
C GLY A 116 -3.30 10.43 -9.17
N LEU A 117 -3.05 10.34 -10.47
CA LEU A 117 -2.51 9.13 -11.11
C LEU A 117 -1.12 8.76 -10.59
N MET A 118 -0.27 9.77 -10.37
CA MET A 118 1.05 9.57 -9.75
C MET A 118 0.91 8.97 -8.34
N LEU A 119 -0.06 9.42 -7.55
CA LEU A 119 -0.33 8.84 -6.23
C LEU A 119 -0.91 7.43 -6.31
N THR A 120 -1.69 7.08 -7.34
CA THR A 120 -2.11 5.69 -7.58
C THR A 120 -0.91 4.77 -7.78
N LEU A 121 -0.03 5.13 -8.72
CA LEU A 121 1.17 4.35 -9.02
C LEU A 121 2.09 4.26 -7.81
N ALA A 122 2.35 5.39 -7.14
CA ALA A 122 3.19 5.43 -5.96
C ALA A 122 2.61 4.57 -4.82
N THR A 123 1.30 4.63 -4.57
CA THR A 123 0.65 3.85 -3.50
C THR A 123 0.74 2.35 -3.78
N PHE A 124 0.31 1.92 -4.97
CA PHE A 124 0.40 0.52 -5.39
C PHE A 124 1.84 0.01 -5.32
N ASN A 125 2.78 0.74 -5.94
CA ASN A 125 4.17 0.34 -6.00
C ASN A 125 4.84 0.33 -4.62
N SER A 126 4.50 1.26 -3.72
CA SER A 126 5.02 1.26 -2.35
C SER A 126 4.51 0.08 -1.54
N ILE A 127 3.21 -0.25 -1.63
CA ILE A 127 2.68 -1.43 -0.92
C ILE A 127 3.36 -2.69 -1.46
N TRP A 128 3.41 -2.84 -2.78
CA TRP A 128 4.05 -3.98 -3.43
C TRP A 128 5.53 -4.11 -3.04
N PHE A 129 6.29 -3.01 -3.10
CA PHE A 129 7.71 -3.00 -2.73
C PHE A 129 7.95 -3.43 -1.28
N LEU A 130 7.17 -2.89 -0.35
CA LEU A 130 7.30 -3.20 1.07
C LEU A 130 6.94 -4.67 1.35
N HIS A 131 5.83 -5.13 0.78
CA HIS A 131 5.39 -6.51 0.89
C HIS A 131 6.40 -7.48 0.28
N PHE A 132 6.91 -7.18 -0.92
CA PHE A 132 7.92 -7.98 -1.62
C PHE A 132 9.19 -8.15 -0.79
N ILE A 133 9.73 -7.05 -0.22
CA ILE A 133 10.94 -7.13 0.61
C ILE A 133 10.72 -8.06 1.81
N MET A 134 9.59 -7.88 2.51
CA MET A 134 9.33 -8.66 3.71
C MET A 134 9.12 -10.14 3.39
N ILE A 135 8.26 -10.47 2.43
CA ILE A 135 7.97 -11.87 2.04
C ILE A 135 9.25 -12.57 1.58
N ASN A 136 10.05 -11.93 0.72
CA ASN A 136 11.30 -12.54 0.27
C ASN A 136 12.33 -12.66 1.40
N GLN A 137 12.39 -11.71 2.32
CA GLN A 137 13.24 -11.84 3.51
C GLN A 137 12.83 -13.07 4.35
N TYR A 138 11.53 -13.28 4.54
CA TYR A 138 11.02 -14.44 5.27
C TYR A 138 11.21 -15.75 4.52
N ASN A 139 10.99 -15.77 3.22
CA ASN A 139 11.11 -16.98 2.40
C ASN A 139 12.57 -17.44 2.27
N PHE A 140 13.53 -16.51 2.09
CA PHE A 140 14.94 -16.88 1.90
C PHE A 140 15.74 -17.04 3.19
N LEU A 141 15.45 -16.24 4.22
CA LEU A 141 16.27 -16.21 5.44
C LEU A 141 15.56 -16.83 6.64
N GLY A 142 14.23 -16.93 6.59
CA GLY A 142 13.40 -17.39 7.71
C GLY A 142 12.90 -16.24 8.59
N ARG A 143 11.76 -16.46 9.23
CA ARG A 143 11.01 -15.43 9.99
C ARG A 143 11.80 -14.85 11.17
N TYR A 144 12.62 -15.66 11.83
CA TYR A 144 13.38 -15.27 13.03
C TYR A 144 14.84 -14.92 12.74
N HIS A 145 15.23 -14.83 11.46
CA HIS A 145 16.59 -14.47 11.09
C HIS A 145 16.95 -13.08 11.60
N PHE A 146 18.20 -12.90 12.04
CA PHE A 146 18.66 -11.65 12.65
C PHE A 146 18.36 -10.42 11.78
N SER A 147 18.45 -10.52 10.46
CA SER A 147 18.18 -9.39 9.55
C SER A 147 16.75 -8.86 9.60
N THR A 148 15.78 -9.64 10.08
CA THR A 148 14.38 -9.20 10.18
C THR A 148 14.19 -8.10 11.23
N TYR A 149 14.95 -8.12 12.34
CA TYR A 149 14.84 -7.11 13.40
C TYR A 149 15.37 -5.74 12.97
N PRO A 150 16.58 -5.60 12.39
CA PRO A 150 17.05 -4.33 11.83
C PRO A 150 16.12 -3.79 10.72
N SER A 151 15.54 -4.65 9.87
CA SER A 151 14.56 -4.22 8.88
C SER A 151 13.31 -3.62 9.54
N CYS A 152 12.75 -4.31 10.54
CA CYS A 152 11.62 -3.79 11.32
C CYS A 152 11.95 -2.45 12.01
N ILE A 153 13.14 -2.32 12.60
CA ILE A 153 13.61 -1.08 13.22
C ILE A 153 13.72 0.04 12.18
N LEU A 154 14.25 -0.26 10.99
CA LEU A 154 14.33 0.71 9.89
C LEU A 154 12.94 1.23 9.52
N PHE A 155 11.94 0.36 9.38
CA PHE A 155 10.57 0.78 9.10
C PHE A 155 9.93 1.57 10.24
N LEU A 156 10.25 1.25 11.50
CA LEU A 156 9.83 2.05 12.64
C LEU A 156 10.43 3.47 12.59
N LEU A 157 11.72 3.59 12.29
CA LEU A 157 12.38 4.88 12.12
C LEU A 157 11.79 5.68 10.95
N LEU A 158 11.49 5.01 9.82
CA LEU A 158 10.80 5.64 8.69
C LEU A 158 9.40 6.13 9.06
N SER A 159 8.65 5.35 9.83
CA SER A 159 7.34 5.74 10.35
C SER A 159 7.43 7.01 11.20
N LEU A 160 8.36 7.06 12.16
CA LEU A 160 8.61 8.26 12.96
C LEU A 160 9.02 9.47 12.10
N PHE A 161 9.90 9.24 11.12
CA PHE A 161 10.33 10.28 10.17
C PHE A 161 9.15 10.83 9.38
N PHE A 162 8.31 9.97 8.80
CA PHE A 162 7.15 10.41 8.04
C PHE A 162 6.10 11.10 8.92
N GLY A 163 5.89 10.64 10.16
CA GLY A 163 5.03 11.32 11.12
C GLY A 163 5.51 12.74 11.43
N PHE A 164 6.81 12.91 11.68
CA PHE A 164 7.40 14.24 11.89
C PHE A 164 7.28 15.14 10.66
N ARG A 165 7.60 14.61 9.47
CA ARG A 165 7.48 15.35 8.20
C ARG A 165 6.04 15.72 7.88
N MET A 166 5.08 14.84 8.15
CA MET A 166 3.65 15.08 7.99
C MET A 166 3.20 16.30 8.81
N VAL A 167 3.64 16.43 10.06
CA VAL A 167 3.30 17.57 10.93
C VAL A 167 3.87 18.89 10.41
N LYS A 168 5.07 18.85 9.82
CA LYS A 168 5.78 20.02 9.28
C LYS A 168 5.44 20.35 7.82
N ALA A 169 4.70 19.50 7.12
CA ALA A 169 4.38 19.68 5.71
C ALA A 169 3.59 20.97 5.46
N LYS A 170 4.03 21.73 4.45
CA LYS A 170 3.41 23.01 4.08
C LYS A 170 2.34 22.84 3.00
N GLY A 171 2.49 21.83 2.14
CA GLY A 171 1.57 21.54 1.04
C GLY A 171 0.57 20.42 1.37
N ILE A 172 -0.63 20.48 0.78
CA ILE A 172 -1.64 19.42 0.92
C ILE A 172 -1.12 18.09 0.38
N SER A 173 -0.58 18.06 -0.85
CA SER A 173 -0.05 16.82 -1.44
C SER A 173 1.12 16.26 -0.66
N GLU A 174 2.01 17.12 -0.17
CA GLU A 174 3.14 16.70 0.67
C GLU A 174 2.63 16.07 1.99
N ASN A 175 1.67 16.73 2.65
CA ASN A 175 1.07 16.23 3.88
C ASN A 175 0.39 14.87 3.67
N MET A 176 -0.35 14.70 2.57
CA MET A 176 -1.01 13.42 2.25
C MET A 176 0.00 12.33 1.89
N ALA A 177 1.06 12.65 1.16
CA ALA A 177 2.12 11.70 0.81
C ALA A 177 2.88 11.21 2.07
N TYR A 178 3.21 12.10 3.00
CA TYR A 178 3.82 11.67 4.27
C TYR A 178 2.82 10.92 5.16
N SER A 179 1.52 11.24 5.11
CA SER A 179 0.49 10.46 5.81
C SER A 179 0.44 9.03 5.28
N LEU A 180 0.51 8.86 3.96
CA LEU A 180 0.61 7.54 3.33
C LEU A 180 1.91 6.83 3.71
N GLY A 181 3.05 7.51 3.61
CA GLY A 181 4.35 6.94 3.98
C GLY A 181 4.40 6.46 5.45
N LEU A 182 3.82 7.26 6.36
CA LEU A 182 3.63 6.89 7.77
C LEU A 182 2.77 5.62 7.90
N LEU A 183 1.62 5.57 7.22
CA LEU A 183 0.74 4.40 7.26
C LEU A 183 1.46 3.14 6.76
N LEU A 184 2.10 3.21 5.59
CA LEU A 184 2.71 2.05 4.96
C LEU A 184 3.92 1.53 5.76
N SER A 185 4.77 2.42 6.26
CA SER A 185 5.91 2.00 7.11
C SER A 185 5.45 1.45 8.45
N ALA A 186 4.42 2.03 9.08
CA ALA A 186 3.83 1.47 10.29
C ALA A 186 3.16 0.10 10.03
N TRP A 187 2.48 -0.06 8.89
CA TRP A 187 1.91 -1.34 8.48
C TRP A 187 3.00 -2.40 8.27
N THR A 188 4.12 -2.07 7.64
CA THR A 188 5.25 -3.01 7.49
C THR A 188 5.81 -3.45 8.85
N VAL A 189 5.87 -2.57 9.85
CA VAL A 189 6.23 -2.96 11.23
C VAL A 189 5.22 -3.97 11.80
N LEU A 190 3.92 -3.74 11.60
CA LEU A 190 2.88 -4.69 12.03
C LEU A 190 3.01 -6.04 11.32
N GLU A 191 3.28 -6.04 10.01
CA GLU A 191 3.54 -7.26 9.25
C GLU A 191 4.73 -8.05 9.81
N TYR A 192 5.82 -7.37 10.21
CA TYR A 192 6.92 -8.04 10.91
C TYR A 192 6.47 -8.69 12.24
N MET A 193 5.70 -7.94 13.04
CA MET A 193 5.18 -8.43 14.32
C MET A 193 4.21 -9.61 14.16
N TRP A 194 3.38 -9.60 13.12
CA TRP A 194 2.51 -10.72 12.73
C TRP A 194 3.33 -11.91 12.25
N GLY A 195 4.35 -11.69 11.42
CA GLY A 195 5.26 -12.73 10.94
C GLY A 195 6.00 -13.45 12.08
N TRP A 196 6.43 -12.70 13.09
CA TRP A 196 7.03 -13.21 14.33
C TRP A 196 6.03 -13.81 15.33
N ARG A 197 4.72 -13.75 15.03
CA ARG A 197 3.64 -14.22 15.91
C ARG A 197 3.64 -13.55 17.30
N LEU A 198 4.14 -12.32 17.40
CA LEU A 198 4.08 -11.54 18.65
C LEU A 198 2.65 -11.06 18.95
N ILE A 199 1.86 -10.87 17.90
CA ILE A 199 0.44 -10.53 17.95
C ILE A 199 -0.32 -11.42 16.95
N PRO A 200 -1.59 -11.75 17.23
CA PRO A 200 -2.39 -12.53 16.30
C PRO A 200 -2.49 -11.82 14.94
N GLY A 201 -2.11 -12.55 13.91
CA GLY A 201 -2.21 -12.10 12.53
C GLY A 201 -3.64 -12.26 12.01
N PRO A 202 -4.01 -11.48 11.00
CA PRO A 202 -5.34 -11.53 10.36
C PRO A 202 -5.62 -12.89 9.71
N TRP A 203 -4.57 -13.62 9.35
CA TRP A 203 -4.59 -14.94 8.72
C TRP A 203 -4.46 -16.12 9.70
N MET A 204 -4.48 -15.89 11.01
CA MET A 204 -4.32 -16.96 12.02
C MET A 204 -5.65 -17.65 12.38
N LEU A 205 -6.48 -17.97 11.38
CA LEU A 205 -7.67 -18.80 11.53
C LEU A 205 -7.58 -20.02 10.62
#